data_AF-A0A0W7TL87-F1
#
_entry.id   AF-A0A0W7TL87-F1
#
_cell.length_a   1.000
_cell.length_b   1.000
_cell.length_c   1.000
_cell.angle_alpha   90.00
_cell.angle_beta   90.00
_cell.angle_gamma   90.00
#
_symmetry.space_group_name_H-M   'P 1'
#
loop_
_entity.id
_entity.type
_entity.pdbx_description
1 polymer ?
#
loop_
_entity_poly.entity_id
_entity_poly.type
_entity_poly.pdbx_seq_one_letter_code
_entity_poly.pdbx_strand_id
1 'polypeptide(L)'
;MKRLEYKAASGIEIIAEPNATTTILGRYDMDTKNIIEELQLPKTTDFSGNEGGFVLLNTPDELYKTPNPFWREYNKPFLDAAISRGDVIWMATPINQGTLYTKNGELTGHGKEYFYLCSKGYELIDGRMVLKEGN
;
A
#
# COMPACT_ATOMS: atom_id res chain seq x y z
N MET A 1 17.59 1.55 11.36
CA MET A 1 16.19 1.50 10.88
C MET A 1 16.18 2.12 9.50
N LYS A 2 15.64 1.44 8.47
CA LYS A 2 15.60 1.98 7.10
C LYS A 2 14.47 3.02 7.02
N ARG A 3 14.69 4.09 6.25
CA ARG A 3 13.77 5.22 6.10
C ARG A 3 13.70 5.58 4.62
N LEU A 4 12.54 6.08 4.18
CA LEU A 4 12.44 6.73 2.88
C LEU A 4 12.93 8.18 2.94
N GLU A 5 13.77 8.54 1.98
CA GLU A 5 14.17 9.92 1.71
C GLU A 5 13.08 10.66 0.90
N TYR A 6 12.31 9.93 0.08
CA TYR A 6 11.16 10.47 -0.61
C TYR A 6 10.11 11.01 0.38
N LYS A 7 9.69 12.26 0.15
CA LYS A 7 8.66 12.92 0.94
C LYS A 7 7.28 12.54 0.42
N ALA A 8 6.62 11.64 1.15
CA ALA A 8 5.28 11.20 0.83
C ALA A 8 4.28 12.37 0.79
N ALA A 9 3.33 12.33 -0.15
CA ALA A 9 2.31 13.36 -0.33
C ALA A 9 1.38 13.51 0.89
N SER A 10 1.27 12.48 1.73
CA SER A 10 0.58 12.54 3.03
C SER A 10 1.32 13.37 4.07
N GLY A 11 2.60 13.70 3.83
CA GLY A 11 3.47 14.39 4.78
C GLY A 11 4.06 13.50 5.87
N ILE A 12 3.76 12.20 5.86
CA ILE A 12 4.27 11.28 6.87
C ILE A 12 5.69 10.82 6.55
N GLU A 13 6.46 10.58 7.61
CA GLU A 13 7.76 9.95 7.50
C GLU A 13 7.61 8.42 7.53
N ILE A 14 8.04 7.76 6.45
CA ILE A 14 7.89 6.31 6.30
C ILE A 14 9.20 5.64 6.72
N ILE A 15 9.08 4.78 7.73
CA ILE A 15 10.20 4.08 8.37
C ILE A 15 9.87 2.59 8.40
N ALA A 16 10.84 1.76 8.06
CA ALA A 16 10.72 0.31 8.11
C ALA A 16 10.81 -0.19 9.55
N GLU A 17 9.92 -1.10 9.92
CA GLU A 17 9.97 -1.82 11.19
C GLU A 17 11.05 -2.91 11.17
N PRO A 18 12.09 -2.87 12.02
CA PRO A 18 13.20 -3.83 12.00
C PRO A 18 12.79 -5.31 12.08
N ASN A 19 11.70 -5.62 12.78
CA ASN A 19 11.26 -6.99 13.08
C ASN A 19 9.96 -7.37 12.33
N ALA A 20 9.56 -6.59 11.33
CA ALA A 20 8.37 -6.87 10.53
C ALA A 20 8.59 -6.43 9.09
N THR A 21 7.73 -6.90 8.18
CA THR A 21 7.66 -6.32 6.83
C THR A 21 6.89 -5.01 6.89
N THR A 22 7.37 -3.99 6.19
CA THR A 22 6.69 -2.70 6.06
C THR A 22 6.05 -2.56 4.68
N THR A 23 4.73 -2.66 4.63
CA THR A 23 3.95 -2.48 3.39
C THR A 23 3.64 -1.00 3.19
N ILE A 24 3.86 -0.49 1.97
CA ILE A 24 3.52 0.88 1.58
C ILE A 24 2.41 0.86 0.55
N LEU A 25 1.36 1.63 0.79
CA LEU A 25 0.23 1.83 -0.12
C LEU A 25 0.16 3.28 -0.57
N GLY A 26 -0.22 3.49 -1.83
CA GLY A 26 -0.29 4.83 -2.40
C GLY A 26 -0.74 4.80 -3.86
N ARG A 27 -0.89 5.98 -4.44
CA ARG A 27 -1.15 6.14 -5.87
C ARG A 27 0.14 6.22 -6.66
N TYR A 28 0.13 5.61 -7.84
CA TYR A 28 1.27 5.61 -8.75
C TYR A 28 1.66 6.99 -9.25
N ASP A 29 0.67 7.81 -9.61
CA ASP A 29 0.89 9.17 -10.12
C ASP A 29 1.40 10.15 -9.04
N MET A 30 1.25 9.81 -7.76
CA MET A 30 1.67 10.63 -6.63
C MET A 30 2.96 10.13 -5.99
N ASP A 31 2.93 8.92 -5.40
CA ASP A 31 3.96 8.44 -4.49
C ASP A 31 4.68 7.18 -5.01
N THR A 32 3.94 6.16 -5.43
CA THR A 32 4.52 4.81 -5.53
C THR A 32 5.58 4.69 -6.62
N LYS A 33 5.48 5.47 -7.72
CA LYS A 33 6.53 5.49 -8.76
C LYS A 33 7.90 5.94 -8.21
N ASN A 34 7.91 6.98 -7.37
CA ASN A 34 9.15 7.55 -6.83
C ASN A 34 9.70 6.66 -5.72
N ILE A 35 8.82 6.05 -4.92
CA ILE A 35 9.20 5.08 -3.87
C ILE A 35 9.79 3.81 -4.50
N ILE A 36 9.19 3.30 -5.58
CA ILE A 36 9.75 2.18 -6.35
C ILE A 36 11.15 2.51 -6.86
N GLU A 37 11.33 3.71 -7.42
CA GLU A 37 12.62 4.18 -7.93
C GLU A 37 13.66 4.31 -6.80
N GLU A 38 13.32 4.94 -5.68
CA GLU A 38 14.23 5.07 -4.54
C GLU A 38 14.67 3.71 -3.99
N LEU A 39 13.72 2.81 -3.79
CA LEU A 39 13.96 1.49 -3.20
C LEU A 39 14.47 0.45 -4.21
N GLN A 40 14.49 0.78 -5.50
CA GLN A 40 14.81 -0.13 -6.60
C GLN A 40 13.98 -1.43 -6.53
N LEU A 41 12.68 -1.30 -6.23
CA LEU A 41 11.81 -2.47 -6.07
C LEU A 41 11.59 -3.16 -7.42
N PRO A 42 11.88 -4.48 -7.53
CA PRO A 42 11.69 -5.19 -8.78
C PRO A 42 10.21 -5.33 -9.12
N LYS A 43 9.90 -5.49 -10.41
CA LYS A 43 8.58 -5.92 -10.84
C LYS A 43 8.41 -7.41 -10.51
N THR A 44 7.36 -7.78 -9.77
CA THR A 44 7.14 -9.16 -9.32
C THR A 44 5.65 -9.48 -9.10
N THR A 45 5.33 -10.77 -9.10
CA THR A 45 4.06 -11.31 -8.60
C THR A 45 4.24 -12.15 -7.34
N ASP A 46 5.47 -12.23 -6.83
CA ASP A 46 5.75 -12.75 -5.50
C ASP A 46 5.31 -11.73 -4.45
N PHE A 47 4.40 -12.15 -3.57
CA PHE A 47 3.89 -11.34 -2.46
C PHE A 47 4.56 -11.71 -1.13
N SER A 48 5.72 -12.35 -1.15
CA SER A 48 6.55 -12.58 0.03
C SER A 48 6.90 -11.28 0.76
N GLY A 49 7.15 -11.39 2.06
CA GLY A 49 7.54 -10.26 2.90
C GLY A 49 9.03 -9.92 2.78
N ASN A 50 9.42 -8.81 3.40
CA ASN A 50 10.80 -8.35 3.51
C ASN A 50 11.00 -7.83 4.94
N GLU A 51 11.31 -8.74 5.87
CA GLU A 51 11.50 -8.39 7.29
C GLU A 51 12.62 -7.34 7.46
N GLY A 52 12.34 -6.28 8.22
CA GLY A 52 13.26 -5.16 8.38
C GLY A 52 13.32 -4.23 7.16
N GLY A 53 12.47 -4.46 6.16
CA GLY A 53 12.45 -3.74 4.88
C GLY A 53 11.05 -3.37 4.42
N PHE A 54 11.00 -2.88 3.18
CA PHE A 54 9.78 -2.39 2.55
C PHE A 54 9.29 -3.36 1.48
N VAL A 55 7.98 -3.41 1.29
CA VAL A 55 7.30 -3.99 0.12
C VAL A 55 6.24 -3.01 -0.39
N LEU A 56 6.02 -3.04 -1.71
CA LEU A 56 5.02 -2.25 -2.41
C LEU A 56 4.56 -3.06 -3.62
N LEU A 57 3.26 -3.04 -3.95
CA LEU A 57 2.76 -3.75 -5.12
C LEU A 57 3.33 -3.15 -6.41
N ASN A 58 4.28 -3.86 -7.03
CA ASN A 58 4.92 -3.48 -8.28
C ASN A 58 4.88 -4.67 -9.24
N THR A 59 3.75 -4.89 -9.90
CA THR A 59 3.63 -5.97 -10.89
C THR A 59 4.25 -5.58 -12.24
N PRO A 60 4.58 -6.55 -13.11
CA PRO A 60 4.83 -6.26 -14.52
C PRO A 60 3.68 -5.47 -15.18
N ASP A 61 4.01 -4.50 -16.04
CA ASP A 61 3.04 -3.52 -16.57
C ASP A 61 1.98 -4.18 -17.44
N GLU A 62 2.35 -5.23 -18.18
CA GLU A 62 1.50 -6.01 -19.07
C GLU A 62 0.36 -6.74 -18.36
N LEU A 63 0.44 -6.89 -17.03
CA LEU A 63 -0.60 -7.53 -16.22
C LEU A 63 -1.77 -6.59 -15.92
N TYR A 64 -1.55 -5.27 -16.02
CA TYR A 64 -2.62 -4.30 -15.86
C TYR A 64 -3.48 -4.22 -17.13
N LYS A 65 -4.58 -4.97 -17.15
CA LYS A 65 -5.56 -4.96 -18.25
C LYS A 65 -6.75 -4.06 -17.96
N THR A 66 -7.44 -4.33 -16.85
CA THR A 66 -8.58 -3.54 -16.37
C THR A 66 -8.64 -3.56 -14.84
N PRO A 67 -9.25 -2.55 -14.19
CA PRO A 67 -9.17 -2.39 -12.74
C PRO A 67 -9.74 -3.54 -11.89
N ASN A 68 -10.81 -4.20 -12.34
CA ASN A 68 -11.50 -5.22 -11.53
C ASN A 68 -10.77 -6.58 -11.50
N PRO A 69 -10.35 -7.15 -12.65
CA PRO A 69 -9.45 -8.30 -12.66
C PRO A 69 -8.15 -8.03 -11.92
N PHE A 70 -7.53 -6.87 -12.14
CA PHE A 70 -6.27 -6.51 -11.49
C PHE A 70 -6.38 -6.48 -9.96
N TRP A 71 -7.48 -5.90 -9.44
CA TRP A 71 -7.77 -5.92 -8.00
C TRP A 71 -7.83 -7.35 -7.43
N ARG A 72 -8.57 -8.25 -8.11
CA ARG A 72 -8.78 -9.63 -7.65
C ARG A 72 -7.49 -10.45 -7.72
N GLU A 73 -6.69 -10.25 -8.75
CA GLU A 73 -5.51 -11.07 -9.04
C GLU A 73 -4.25 -10.58 -8.34
N TYR A 74 -4.14 -9.28 -8.02
CA TYR A 74 -2.91 -8.70 -7.50
C TYR A 74 -3.10 -7.88 -6.20
N ASN A 75 -3.92 -6.82 -6.19
CA ASN A 75 -4.04 -5.97 -5.00
C ASN A 75 -4.57 -6.75 -3.79
N LYS A 76 -5.67 -7.50 -3.96
CA LYS A 76 -6.28 -8.23 -2.85
C LYS A 76 -5.35 -9.33 -2.32
N PRO A 77 -4.75 -10.21 -3.14
CA PRO A 77 -3.78 -11.19 -2.65
C PRO A 77 -2.55 -10.57 -1.97
N PHE A 78 -2.03 -9.45 -2.49
CA PHE A 78 -0.94 -8.71 -1.85
C PHE A 78 -1.32 -8.21 -0.45
N LEU A 79 -2.51 -7.62 -0.30
CA LEU A 79 -3.02 -7.17 0.99
C LEU A 79 -3.34 -8.33 1.94
N ASP A 80 -3.88 -9.45 1.43
CA ASP A 80 -4.12 -10.65 2.22
C ASP A 80 -2.81 -11.20 2.80
N ALA A 81 -1.74 -11.19 2.01
CA ALA A 81 -0.42 -11.61 2.45
C ALA A 81 0.15 -10.65 3.53
N ALA A 82 -0.01 -9.33 3.34
CA ALA A 82 0.40 -8.33 4.32
C ALA A 82 -0.34 -8.48 5.66
N ILE A 83 -1.66 -8.69 5.62
CA ILE A 83 -2.49 -8.94 6.80
C ILE A 83 -2.05 -10.24 7.50
N SER A 84 -1.89 -11.32 6.74
CA SER A 84 -1.51 -12.63 7.29
C SER A 84 -0.15 -12.63 7.99
N ARG A 85 0.77 -11.78 7.55
CA ARG A 85 2.10 -11.61 8.16
C ARG A 85 2.11 -10.65 9.35
N GLY A 86 1.07 -9.82 9.49
CA GLY A 86 1.06 -8.73 10.47
C GLY A 86 1.98 -7.57 10.07
N ASP A 87 2.04 -7.24 8.78
CA ASP A 87 2.87 -6.14 8.28
C ASP A 87 2.51 -4.80 8.95
N VAL A 88 3.50 -3.91 9.08
CA VAL A 88 3.27 -2.49 9.35
C VAL A 88 2.85 -1.83 8.03
N ILE A 89 1.65 -1.28 7.96
CA ILE A 89 1.08 -0.75 6.71
C ILE A 89 1.01 0.78 6.76
N TRP A 90 1.75 1.45 5.88
CA TRP A 90 1.76 2.91 5.73
C TRP A 90 0.97 3.37 4.50
N MET A 91 0.27 4.50 4.63
CA MET A 91 -0.44 5.18 3.54
C MET A 91 0.37 6.39 3.06
N ALA A 92 1.22 6.20 2.04
CA ALA A 92 2.06 7.28 1.51
C ALA A 92 1.23 8.41 0.89
N THR A 93 0.15 8.06 0.18
CA THR A 93 -0.80 9.02 -0.37
C THR A 93 -1.87 9.38 0.68
N PRO A 94 -2.27 10.65 0.83
CA PRO A 94 -3.27 11.05 1.81
C PRO A 94 -4.65 10.48 1.48
N ILE A 95 -5.46 10.21 2.51
CA ILE A 95 -6.83 9.72 2.37
C ILE A 95 -7.79 10.91 2.29
N ASN A 96 -8.28 11.21 1.08
CA ASN A 96 -9.29 12.24 0.83
C ASN A 96 -10.09 11.92 -0.45
N GLN A 97 -11.12 12.72 -0.74
CA GLN A 97 -12.03 12.47 -1.86
C GLN A 97 -11.29 12.30 -3.20
N GLY A 98 -10.27 13.14 -3.47
CA GLY A 98 -9.57 13.14 -4.75
C GLY A 98 -8.58 11.98 -4.93
N THR A 99 -8.13 11.36 -3.84
CA THR A 99 -7.22 10.23 -3.87
C THR A 99 -7.97 8.90 -3.85
N LEU A 100 -9.07 8.82 -3.09
CA LEU A 100 -9.91 7.62 -2.95
C LEU A 100 -10.85 7.39 -4.13
N TYR A 101 -11.37 8.44 -4.75
CA TYR A 101 -12.38 8.35 -5.80
C TYR A 101 -11.89 8.95 -7.12
N THR A 102 -12.35 8.39 -8.22
CA THR A 102 -12.23 9.00 -9.55
C THR A 102 -13.22 10.16 -9.67
N LYS A 103 -13.06 10.97 -10.72
CA LYS A 103 -14.00 12.07 -11.02
C LYS A 103 -15.45 11.60 -11.22
N ASN A 104 -15.64 10.33 -11.58
CA ASN A 104 -16.96 9.73 -11.81
C ASN A 104 -17.54 9.07 -10.54
N GLY A 105 -16.86 9.20 -9.40
CA GLY A 105 -17.33 8.64 -8.12
C GLY A 105 -16.98 7.15 -7.90
N GLU A 106 -16.26 6.52 -8.80
CA GLU A 106 -15.75 5.15 -8.61
C GLU A 106 -14.52 5.13 -7.71
N LEU A 107 -14.26 4.03 -7.01
CA LEU A 107 -13.03 3.88 -6.23
C LEU A 107 -11.80 3.74 -7.12
N THR A 108 -10.73 4.44 -6.75
CA THR A 108 -9.39 4.22 -7.30
C THR A 108 -8.81 2.91 -6.76
N GLY A 109 -7.69 2.43 -7.32
CA GLY A 109 -6.97 1.29 -6.73
C GLY A 109 -6.64 1.55 -5.25
N HIS A 110 -6.06 2.71 -4.96
CA HIS A 110 -5.77 3.18 -3.61
C HIS A 110 -7.02 3.24 -2.71
N GLY A 111 -8.16 3.71 -3.25
CA GLY A 111 -9.43 3.70 -2.53
C GLY A 111 -9.92 2.30 -2.19
N LYS A 112 -9.82 1.35 -3.14
CA LYS A 112 -10.15 -0.05 -2.88
C LYS A 112 -9.25 -0.65 -1.80
N GLU A 113 -7.96 -0.35 -1.80
CA GLU A 113 -7.01 -0.82 -0.78
C GLU A 113 -7.36 -0.30 0.62
N TYR A 114 -7.61 1.01 0.74
CA TYR A 114 -8.02 1.64 2.00
C TYR A 114 -9.29 1.01 2.57
N PHE A 115 -10.37 0.96 1.77
CA PHE A 115 -11.65 0.41 2.23
C PHE A 115 -11.59 -1.10 2.46
N TYR A 116 -10.73 -1.83 1.74
CA TYR A 116 -10.50 -3.24 2.02
C TYR A 116 -9.89 -3.46 3.39
N LEU A 117 -8.84 -2.72 3.75
CA LEU A 117 -8.25 -2.78 5.08
C LEU A 117 -9.27 -2.39 6.17
N CYS A 118 -10.07 -1.34 5.95
CA CYS A 118 -11.15 -1.00 6.86
C CYS A 118 -12.17 -2.13 7.04
N SER A 119 -12.53 -2.82 5.95
CA SER A 119 -13.40 -4.01 6.03
C SER A 119 -12.80 -5.18 6.80
N LYS A 120 -11.49 -5.16 7.06
CA LYS A 120 -10.74 -6.13 7.86
C LYS A 120 -10.47 -5.67 9.29
N GLY A 121 -11.05 -4.54 9.72
CA GLY A 121 -10.91 -4.01 11.07
C GLY A 121 -9.75 -3.04 11.25
N TYR A 122 -9.08 -2.61 10.16
CA TYR A 122 -8.03 -1.60 10.25
C TYR A 122 -8.59 -0.18 10.25
N GLU A 123 -7.93 0.71 10.98
CA GLU A 123 -8.20 2.14 10.97
C GLU A 123 -6.95 2.94 10.65
N LEU A 124 -7.14 4.10 10.00
CA LEU A 124 -6.04 5.01 9.74
C LEU A 124 -5.73 5.82 10.99
N ILE A 125 -4.54 5.64 11.54
CA ILE A 125 -4.02 6.39 12.70
C ILE A 125 -2.61 6.89 12.33
N ASP A 126 -2.43 8.20 12.32
CA ASP A 126 -1.14 8.86 12.02
C ASP A 126 -0.44 8.34 10.76
N GLY A 127 -1.23 8.09 9.70
CA GLY A 127 -0.74 7.59 8.40
C GLY A 127 -0.54 6.07 8.32
N ARG A 128 -0.77 5.32 9.39
CA ARG A 128 -0.72 3.86 9.40
C ARG A 128 -2.11 3.25 9.41
N MET A 129 -2.28 2.13 8.71
CA MET A 129 -3.44 1.27 8.90
C MET A 129 -3.14 0.36 10.10
N VAL A 130 -3.87 0.56 11.20
CA VAL A 130 -3.71 -0.17 12.46
C VAL A 130 -4.93 -1.07 12.68
N LEU A 131 -4.70 -2.36 12.88
CA LEU A 131 -5.77 -3.31 13.19
C LEU A 131 -6.32 -2.99 14.59
N LYS A 132 -7.62 -2.72 14.71
CA LYS A 132 -8.26 -2.61 16.02
C LYS A 132 -8.24 -3.96 16.71
N GLU A 133 -7.61 -4.04 17.88
CA GLU A 133 -7.85 -5.14 18.79
C GLU A 133 -9.34 -5.12 19.17
N GLY A 134 -10.00 -6.27 19.08
CA GLY A 134 -11.45 -6.37 19.27
C GLY A 134 -11.86 -5.87 20.66
N ASN A 135 -12.99 -5.14 20.70
CA ASN A 135 -13.75 -4.93 21.93
C ASN A 135 -14.19 -6.25 22.57
#